data_AF-A0AAN7YQI0-F1
#
_entry.id   AF-A0AAN7YQI0-F1
#
_cell.length_a   1.000
_cell.length_b   1.000
_cell.length_c   1.000
_cell.angle_alpha   90.00
_cell.angle_beta   90.00
_cell.angle_gamma   90.00
#
_symmetry.space_group_name_H-M   'P 1'
#
loop_
_entity.id
_entity.type
_entity.pdbx_description
1 polymer ?
#
loop_
_entity_poly.entity_id
_entity_poly.type
_entity_poly.pdbx_seq_one_letter_code
_entity_poly.pdbx_strand_id
1 'polypeptide(L)'
;MSIIKKDTIYTSLKIVYSVCLASSPIWGTGVLLATLMMNDSGRFKERFQMGCLYSFLATPIALTYTIFRIQKGDRRPLIALLPLIPVGSYIACFFAFWKDEKKQ
;
A
#
# COMPACT_ATOMS: atom_id res chain seq x y z
N MET A 1 -31.46 11.74 3.86
CA MET A 1 -31.06 10.34 3.61
C MET A 1 -29.57 10.17 3.23
N SER A 2 -28.63 10.98 3.76
CA SER A 2 -27.20 10.93 3.33
C SER A 2 -26.16 10.80 4.45
N ILE A 3 -26.53 11.02 5.72
CA ILE A 3 -25.57 10.99 6.85
C ILE A 3 -25.25 9.53 7.24
N ILE A 4 -26.29 8.69 7.36
CA ILE A 4 -26.17 7.27 7.73
C ILE A 4 -25.25 6.50 6.75
N LYS A 5 -25.36 6.76 5.44
CA LYS A 5 -24.50 6.11 4.42
C LYS A 5 -23.01 6.47 4.58
N LYS A 6 -22.70 7.73 4.92
CA LYS A 6 -21.31 8.17 5.10
C LYS A 6 -20.69 7.50 6.32
N ASP A 7 -21.41 7.45 7.43
CA ASP A 7 -20.94 6.80 8.67
C ASP A 7 -20.61 5.33 8.45
N THR A 8 -21.47 4.60 7.73
CA THR A 8 -21.23 3.21 7.35
C THR A 8 -19.94 3.08 6.53
N ILE A 9 -19.72 3.96 5.55
CA ILE A 9 -18.51 3.91 4.69
C ILE A 9 -17.22 4.10 5.49
N TYR A 10 -17.14 5.12 6.35
CA TYR A 10 -15.91 5.34 7.15
C TYR A 10 -15.70 4.25 8.19
N THR A 11 -16.78 3.65 8.70
CA THR A 11 -16.71 2.50 9.62
C THR A 11 -16.18 1.26 8.89
N SER A 12 -16.69 0.97 7.70
CA SER A 12 -16.18 -0.09 6.85
C SER A 12 -14.71 0.13 6.46
N LEU A 13 -14.34 1.35 6.05
CA LEU A 13 -12.96 1.70 5.71
C LEU A 13 -12.01 1.52 6.90
N LYS A 14 -12.44 1.93 8.10
CA LYS A 14 -11.65 1.71 9.33
C LYS A 14 -11.39 0.22 9.55
N ILE A 15 -12.41 -0.63 9.45
CA ILE A 15 -12.26 -2.08 9.64
C ILE A 15 -11.31 -2.66 8.60
N VAL A 16 -11.53 -2.34 7.31
CA VAL A 16 -10.69 -2.83 6.21
C VAL A 16 -9.24 -2.39 6.41
N TYR A 17 -8.98 -1.11 6.70
CA TYR A 17 -7.63 -0.61 6.89
C TYR A 17 -6.96 -1.15 8.16
N SER A 18 -7.70 -1.38 9.24
CA SER A 18 -7.19 -2.08 10.42
C SER A 18 -6.76 -3.51 10.10
N VAL A 19 -7.56 -4.24 9.32
CA VAL A 19 -7.22 -5.60 8.86
C VAL A 19 -6.00 -5.56 7.94
N CYS A 20 -5.96 -4.65 6.98
CA CYS A 20 -4.80 -4.46 6.09
C CYS A 20 -3.53 -4.18 6.89
N LEU A 21 -3.60 -3.30 7.89
CA LEU A 21 -2.46 -2.97 8.75
C LEU A 21 -2.02 -4.18 9.58
N ALA A 22 -2.94 -4.95 10.16
CA ALA A 22 -2.63 -6.18 10.88
C ALA A 22 -2.01 -7.25 9.96
N SER A 23 -2.41 -7.30 8.70
CA SER A 23 -1.84 -8.20 7.68
C SER A 23 -0.54 -7.68 7.05
N SER A 24 -0.12 -6.45 7.36
CA SER A 24 1.07 -5.82 6.77
C SER A 24 2.38 -6.60 6.98
N PRO A 25 2.59 -7.36 8.07
CA PRO A 25 3.77 -8.22 8.19
C PRO A 25 3.78 -9.36 7.16
N ILE A 26 2.60 -9.94 6.85
CA ILE A 26 2.45 -11.05 5.90
C ILE A 26 2.64 -10.58 4.46
N TRP A 27 2.08 -9.42 4.12
CA TRP A 27 2.36 -8.80 2.81
C TRP A 27 3.81 -8.32 2.73
N GLY A 28 4.32 -7.79 3.84
CA GLY A 28 5.68 -7.28 3.95
C GLY A 28 6.76 -8.32 3.68
N THR A 29 6.58 -9.54 4.19
CA THR A 29 7.48 -10.64 3.88
C THR A 29 7.46 -10.99 2.39
N GLY A 30 6.30 -10.92 1.73
CA GLY A 30 6.20 -11.09 0.27
C GLY A 30 6.95 -9.99 -0.50
N VAL A 31 6.83 -8.72 -0.10
CA VAL A 31 7.57 -7.62 -0.73
C VAL A 31 9.07 -7.73 -0.50
N LEU A 32 9.49 -8.08 0.72
CA LEU A 32 10.89 -8.32 1.08
C LEU A 32 11.47 -9.48 0.25
N LEU A 33 10.76 -10.61 0.16
CA LEU A 33 11.18 -11.74 -0.65
C LEU A 33 11.33 -11.34 -2.12
N ALA A 34 10.34 -10.65 -2.69
CA ALA A 34 10.43 -10.15 -4.06
C ALA A 34 11.62 -9.21 -4.25
N THR A 35 11.88 -8.33 -3.28
CA THR A 35 13.03 -7.40 -3.33
C THR A 35 14.37 -8.13 -3.22
N LEU A 36 14.46 -9.17 -2.39
CA LEU A 36 15.66 -10.00 -2.26
C LEU A 36 15.92 -10.84 -3.52
N MET A 37 14.88 -11.47 -4.07
CA MET A 37 14.98 -12.15 -5.37
C MET A 37 15.39 -11.16 -6.48
N MET A 38 14.91 -9.91 -6.39
CA MET A 38 15.34 -8.84 -7.26
C MET A 38 16.80 -8.42 -7.03
N ASN A 39 17.33 -8.53 -5.83
CA ASN A 39 18.73 -8.21 -5.57
C ASN A 39 19.67 -9.31 -6.08
N ASP A 40 19.25 -10.57 -5.96
CA ASP A 40 20.11 -11.72 -6.19
C ASP A 40 20.36 -12.04 -7.68
N SER A 41 19.43 -11.70 -8.59
CA SER A 41 19.64 -12.06 -10.01
C SER A 41 20.62 -11.17 -10.77
N GLY A 42 21.09 -10.06 -10.20
CA GLY A 42 21.95 -9.08 -10.88
C GLY A 42 21.34 -8.41 -12.13
N ARG A 43 20.13 -8.82 -12.55
CA ARG A 43 19.44 -8.41 -13.77
C ARG A 43 18.42 -7.28 -13.52
N PHE A 44 18.06 -7.07 -12.26
CA PHE A 44 17.03 -6.10 -11.88
C PHE A 44 17.63 -4.72 -11.62
N LYS A 45 16.94 -3.68 -12.12
CA LYS A 45 17.37 -2.29 -11.95
C LYS A 45 17.01 -1.81 -10.55
N GLU A 46 17.97 -1.20 -9.85
CA GLU A 46 17.82 -0.62 -8.50
C GLU A 46 16.54 0.23 -8.34
N ARG A 47 16.12 0.92 -9.40
CA ARG A 47 14.88 1.73 -9.43
C ARG A 47 13.62 0.94 -9.05
N PHE A 48 13.54 -0.35 -9.40
CA PHE A 48 12.36 -1.19 -9.11
C PHE A 48 12.41 -1.73 -7.67
N GLN A 49 13.59 -2.11 -7.20
CA GLN A 49 13.81 -2.52 -5.81
C GLN A 49 13.49 -1.38 -4.84
N MET A 50 14.00 -0.17 -5.11
CA MET A 50 13.74 1.02 -4.30
C MET A 50 12.26 1.39 -4.30
N GLY A 51 11.57 1.30 -5.45
CA GLY A 51 10.13 1.53 -5.53
C GLY A 51 9.32 0.57 -4.66
N CYS A 52 9.68 -0.73 -4.68
CA CYS A 52 9.07 -1.74 -3.83
C CYS A 52 9.33 -1.48 -2.33
N LEU A 53 10.57 -1.15 -1.96
CA LEU A 53 10.97 -0.83 -0.57
C LEU A 53 10.26 0.42 -0.02
N TYR A 54 10.22 1.51 -0.81
CA TYR A 54 9.53 2.72 -0.39
C TYR A 54 8.02 2.49 -0.24
N SER A 55 7.41 1.74 -1.14
CA SER A 55 5.99 1.39 -1.05
C SER A 55 5.71 0.49 0.15
N PHE A 56 6.61 -0.44 0.45
CA PHE A 56 6.53 -1.31 1.62
C PHE A 56 6.53 -0.51 2.94
N LEU A 57 7.43 0.47 3.07
CA LEU A 57 7.49 1.32 4.27
C LEU A 57 6.35 2.33 4.33
N ALA A 58 5.94 2.91 3.21
CA ALA A 58 4.91 3.94 3.16
C ALA A 58 3.50 3.39 3.44
N THR A 59 3.23 2.12 3.10
CA THR A 59 1.90 1.49 3.29
C THR A 59 1.45 1.44 4.76
N PRO A 60 2.21 0.87 5.73
CA PRO A 60 1.81 0.86 7.14
C PRO A 60 1.74 2.26 7.74
N ILE A 61 2.58 3.20 7.30
CA ILE A 61 2.54 4.60 7.73
C ILE A 61 1.24 5.26 7.28
N ALA A 62 0.88 5.12 6.01
CA ALA A 62 -0.34 5.70 5.45
C ALA A 62 -1.61 5.07 6.06
N LEU A 63 -1.62 3.74 6.27
CA LEU A 63 -2.72 3.03 6.94
C LEU A 63 -2.89 3.51 8.40
N THR A 64 -1.80 3.58 9.15
CA THR A 64 -1.82 4.04 10.55
C THR A 64 -2.32 5.48 10.65
N TYR A 65 -1.80 6.38 9.81
CA TYR A 65 -2.26 7.77 9.75
C TYR A 65 -3.75 7.88 9.43
N THR A 66 -4.22 7.11 8.44
CA THR A 66 -5.62 7.14 8.00
C THR A 66 -6.56 6.64 9.08
N ILE A 67 -6.24 5.52 9.73
CA ILE A 67 -7.02 4.97 10.84
C ILE A 67 -7.08 5.98 12.00
N PHE A 68 -5.95 6.59 12.36
CA PHE A 68 -5.88 7.59 13.43
C PHE A 68 -6.74 8.82 13.13
N ARG A 69 -6.68 9.35 11.91
CA ARG A 69 -7.51 10.50 11.50
C ARG A 69 -9.00 10.15 11.48
N ILE A 70 -9.38 8.97 10.99
CA ILE A 70 -10.77 8.50 10.99
C ILE A 70 -11.28 8.35 12.44
N GLN A 71 -10.44 7.81 13.35
CA GLN A 71 -10.78 7.72 14.78
C GLN A 71 -10.99 9.10 15.43
N LYS A 72 -10.23 10.12 15.02
CA LYS A 72 -10.43 11.51 15.47
C LYS A 72 -11.63 12.22 14.83
N GLY A 73 -12.42 11.51 14.02
CA GLY A 73 -13.61 12.06 13.36
C GLY A 73 -13.35 12.77 12.03
N ASP A 74 -12.13 12.69 11.48
CA ASP A 74 -11.85 13.29 10.18
C ASP A 74 -12.43 12.42 9.05
N ARG A 75 -13.23 13.05 8.18
CA ARG A 75 -13.92 12.41 7.07
C ARG A 75 -13.49 12.96 5.72
N ARG A 76 -12.35 13.65 5.64
CA ARG A 76 -11.85 14.13 4.35
C ARG A 76 -11.51 12.96 3.43
N PRO A 77 -12.03 12.94 2.18
CA PRO A 77 -11.81 11.83 1.25
C PRO A 77 -10.32 11.66 0.92
N LEU A 78 -9.55 12.75 0.89
CA LEU A 78 -8.09 12.71 0.70
C LEU A 78 -7.37 11.84 1.73
N ILE A 79 -7.83 11.87 2.99
CA ILE A 79 -7.23 11.06 4.05
C ILE A 79 -7.62 9.60 3.90
N ALA A 80 -8.89 9.34 3.57
CA ALA A 80 -9.37 7.97 3.32
C ALA A 80 -8.64 7.31 2.13
N LEU A 81 -8.27 8.07 1.09
CA LEU A 81 -7.62 7.56 -0.11
C LEU A 81 -6.08 7.49 0.02
N LEU A 82 -5.50 8.08 1.06
CA LEU A 82 -4.04 8.13 1.26
C LEU A 82 -3.36 6.75 1.19
N PRO A 83 -3.91 5.66 1.78
CA PRO A 83 -3.28 4.35 1.71
C PRO A 83 -3.25 3.75 0.30
N LEU A 84 -4.09 4.23 -0.62
CA LEU A 84 -4.11 3.73 -2.00
C LEU A 84 -2.89 4.19 -2.80
N ILE A 85 -2.25 5.29 -2.42
CA ILE A 85 -1.06 5.81 -3.10
C ILE A 85 0.10 4.81 -3.01
N PRO A 86 0.59 4.40 -1.81
CA PRO A 86 1.69 3.46 -1.72
C PRO A 86 1.34 2.06 -2.25
N VAL A 87 0.08 1.61 -2.10
CA VAL A 87 -0.39 0.34 -2.68
C VAL A 87 -0.39 0.39 -4.22
N GLY A 88 -0.90 1.48 -4.80
CA GLY A 88 -0.90 1.71 -6.24
C GLY A 88 0.51 1.81 -6.81
N SER A 89 1.42 2.50 -6.12
CA SER A 89 2.83 2.58 -6.49
C SER A 89 3.50 1.21 -6.48
N TYR A 90 3.22 0.36 -5.48
CA TYR A 90 3.73 -1.01 -5.44
C TYR A 90 3.26 -1.82 -6.65
N ILE A 91 1.96 -1.80 -6.94
CA ILE A 91 1.36 -2.50 -8.08
C ILE A 91 1.95 -1.99 -9.40
N ALA A 92 2.10 -0.67 -9.56
CA ALA A 92 2.68 -0.07 -10.75
C ALA A 92 4.15 -0.47 -10.94
N CYS A 93 4.96 -0.47 -9.88
CA CYS A 93 6.34 -0.96 -9.91
C CYS A 93 6.39 -2.44 -10.28
N PHE A 94 5.49 -3.27 -9.75
CA PHE A 94 5.40 -4.70 -10.07
C PHE A 94 5.03 -4.96 -11.54
N PHE A 95 4.04 -4.25 -12.09
CA PHE A 95 3.68 -4.39 -13.51
C PHE A 95 4.73 -3.82 -14.45
N ALA A 96 5.34 -2.67 -14.09
CA ALA A 96 6.43 -2.09 -14.85
C ALA A 96 7.63 -3.05 -14.90
N PHE A 97 7.90 -3.75 -13.79
CA PHE A 97 8.87 -4.83 -13.71
C PHE A 97 8.56 -5.95 -14.73
N TRP A 98 7.36 -6.54 -14.69
CA TRP A 98 6.98 -7.64 -15.58
C TRP A 98 7.05 -7.25 -17.07
N LYS A 99 6.77 -5.98 -17.38
CA LYS A 99 6.82 -5.45 -18.75
C LYS A 99 8.25 -5.21 -19.25
N ASP A 100 9.19 -4.84 -18.37
CA ASP A 100 10.61 -4.67 -18.71
C ASP A 100 11.26 -6.05 -19.00
N GLU A 101 10.86 -7.09 -18.26
CA GLU A 101 11.34 -8.46 -18.45
C GLU A 101 11.01 -9.02 -19.85
N LYS A 102 9.82 -8.71 -20.41
CA LYS A 102 9.44 -9.14 -21.76
C LYS A 102 10.21 -8.46 -22.90
N LYS A 103 11.02 -7.43 -22.61
CA LYS A 103 11.75 -6.64 -23.62
C LYS A 103 13.25 -6.97 -23.70
N GLN A 104 13.78 -7.80 -22.80
CA GLN A 104 15.16 -8.31 -22.86
C GLN A 104 15.20 -9.73 -23.41
#